data_AF-A0A948W2W7-F1
#
_entry.id   AF-A0A948W2W7-F1
#
_cell.length_a   1.000
_cell.length_b   1.000
_cell.length_c   1.000
_cell.angle_alpha   90.00
_cell.angle_beta   90.00
_cell.angle_gamma   90.00
#
_symmetry.space_group_name_H-M   'P 1'
#
loop_
_entity.id
_entity.type
_entity.pdbx_description
1 polymer ?
#
loop_
_entity_poly.entity_id
_entity_poly.type
_entity_poly.pdbx_seq_one_letter_code
_entity_poly.pdbx_strand_id
1 'polypeptide(L)'
;MVRTRAFDAEAKARYVASIRRGARKGLAAQSIGYARSTVNKHLDIDPAFKEAVETAGMEYWEERLGEVESALLERAKAGNVTACIFWLCNRAPDYWRDVKKVEIAGMVGAIPPEQVRSRLEEYNDLFKQLASQQVLPETEEEPALLTDGEVVDP
;
A
#
# COMPACT_ATOMS: atom_id res chain seq x y z
N MET A 1 -24.26 -21.60 18.18
CA MET A 1 -23.58 -20.30 18.00
C MET A 1 -22.23 -20.34 18.71
N VAL A 2 -21.12 -20.32 17.97
CA VAL A 2 -19.79 -20.16 18.57
C VAL A 2 -19.66 -18.70 19.01
N ARG A 3 -19.47 -18.45 20.31
CA ARG A 3 -19.18 -17.10 20.79
C ARG A 3 -17.79 -16.72 20.31
N THR A 4 -17.69 -15.73 19.43
CA THR A 4 -16.40 -15.19 19.00
C THR A 4 -15.70 -14.59 20.24
N ARG A 5 -14.51 -15.10 20.56
CA ARG A 5 -13.70 -14.59 21.67
C ARG A 5 -13.37 -13.11 21.42
N ALA A 6 -13.48 -12.26 22.43
CA ALA A 6 -13.07 -10.86 22.32
C ALA A 6 -11.58 -10.76 21.97
N PHE A 7 -11.16 -9.71 21.26
CA PHE A 7 -9.75 -9.48 20.96
C PHE A 7 -9.05 -8.88 22.18
N ASP A 8 -8.65 -9.77 23.08
CA ASP A 8 -8.07 -9.47 24.38
C ASP A 8 -6.55 -9.20 24.31
N ALA A 9 -5.94 -8.90 25.47
CA ALA A 9 -4.51 -8.64 25.57
C ALA A 9 -3.65 -9.84 25.11
N GLU A 10 -4.13 -11.07 25.32
CA GLU A 10 -3.44 -12.29 24.87
C GLU A 10 -3.46 -12.39 23.33
N ALA A 11 -4.60 -12.10 22.69
CA ALA A 11 -4.71 -12.04 21.24
C ALA A 11 -3.78 -10.96 20.64
N LYS A 12 -3.70 -9.79 21.27
CA LYS A 12 -2.75 -8.73 20.89
C LYS A 12 -1.29 -9.20 20.98
N ALA A 13 -0.91 -9.86 22.08
CA ALA A 13 0.44 -10.40 22.26
C ALA A 13 0.79 -11.46 21.20
N ARG A 14 -0.12 -12.39 20.91
CA ARG A 14 0.07 -13.39 19.83
C ARG A 14 0.18 -12.76 18.46
N TYR A 15 -0.60 -11.71 18.19
CA TYR A 15 -0.52 -10.96 16.95
C TYR A 15 0.86 -10.32 16.78
N VAL A 16 1.33 -9.57 17.78
CA VAL A 16 2.65 -8.92 17.78
C VAL A 16 3.77 -9.95 17.61
N ALA A 17 3.70 -11.07 18.33
CA ALA A 17 4.68 -12.16 18.19
C ALA A 17 4.71 -12.75 16.77
N SER A 18 3.56 -12.80 16.08
CA SER A 18 3.49 -13.25 14.69
C SER A 18 4.12 -12.25 13.74
N ILE A 19 3.91 -10.94 13.98
CA ILE A 19 4.55 -9.87 13.19
C ILE A 19 6.07 -9.88 13.37
N ARG A 20 6.56 -10.06 14.60
CA ARG A 20 8.00 -10.17 14.90
C ARG A 20 8.69 -11.33 14.16
N ARG A 21 7.91 -12.35 13.77
CA ARG A 21 8.39 -13.49 12.96
C ARG A 21 8.26 -13.24 11.45
N GLY A 22 7.87 -12.04 11.03
CA GLY A 22 7.72 -11.66 9.63
C GLY A 22 6.37 -11.97 9.01
N ALA A 23 5.36 -12.37 9.79
CA ALA A 23 4.03 -12.60 9.24
C ALA A 23 3.43 -11.30 8.72
N ARG A 24 2.82 -11.35 7.53
CA ARG A 24 2.01 -10.23 7.02
C ARG A 24 0.79 -10.04 7.91
N LYS A 25 0.38 -8.80 8.14
CA LYS A 25 -0.76 -8.42 9.02
C LYS A 25 -2.02 -9.28 8.82
N GLY A 26 -2.40 -9.56 7.56
CA GLY A 26 -3.54 -10.42 7.25
C GLY A 26 -3.36 -11.88 7.68
N LEU A 27 -2.18 -12.45 7.41
CA LEU A 27 -1.84 -13.83 7.80
C LEU A 27 -1.70 -13.96 9.31
N ALA A 28 -1.10 -12.95 9.97
CA ALA A 28 -1.03 -12.87 11.42
C ALA A 28 -2.43 -12.90 12.03
N ALA A 29 -3.36 -12.07 11.54
CA ALA A 29 -4.75 -12.04 12.02
C ALA A 29 -5.47 -13.39 11.82
N GLN A 30 -5.33 -13.98 10.63
CA GLN A 30 -5.91 -15.30 10.33
C GLN A 30 -5.36 -16.40 11.25
N SER A 31 -4.04 -16.40 11.49
CA SER A 31 -3.37 -17.42 12.30
C SER A 31 -3.82 -17.44 13.77
N ILE A 32 -4.28 -16.29 14.28
CA ILE A 32 -4.82 -16.16 15.63
C ILE A 32 -6.35 -16.28 15.68
N GLY A 33 -7.00 -16.54 14.54
CA GLY A 33 -8.46 -16.75 14.46
C GLY A 33 -9.30 -15.47 14.41
N TYR A 34 -8.73 -14.33 14.02
CA TYR A 34 -9.45 -13.05 13.93
C TYR A 34 -9.48 -12.51 12.51
N ALA A 35 -10.58 -11.82 12.18
CA ALA A 35 -10.65 -11.06 10.94
C ALA A 35 -9.68 -9.87 10.99
N ARG A 36 -9.08 -9.53 9.84
CA ARG A 36 -8.19 -8.36 9.71
C ARG A 36 -8.90 -7.05 10.13
N SER A 37 -10.19 -6.93 9.84
CA SER A 37 -11.01 -5.78 10.23
C SER A 37 -11.07 -5.59 11.75
N THR A 38 -11.12 -6.67 12.53
CA THR A 38 -11.05 -6.61 13.99
C THR A 38 -9.71 -6.04 14.44
N VAL A 39 -8.60 -6.54 13.90
CA VAL A 39 -7.26 -6.05 14.24
C VAL A 39 -7.11 -4.57 13.90
N ASN A 40 -7.59 -4.14 12.72
CA ASN A 40 -7.53 -2.73 12.32
C ASN A 40 -8.26 -1.82 13.32
N LYS A 41 -9.48 -2.17 13.74
CA LYS A 41 -10.21 -1.40 14.76
C LYS A 41 -9.39 -1.27 16.05
N HIS A 42 -8.71 -2.33 16.48
CA HIS A 42 -7.87 -2.28 17.66
C HIS A 42 -6.57 -1.49 17.46
N LEU A 43 -6.01 -1.45 16.25
CA LEU A 43 -4.88 -0.58 15.92
C LEU A 43 -5.29 0.91 15.95
N ASP A 44 -6.53 1.22 15.57
CA ASP A 44 -7.04 2.60 15.57
C ASP A 44 -7.36 3.10 16.98
N ILE A 45 -7.90 2.22 17.83
CA ILE A 45 -8.37 2.56 19.19
C ILE A 45 -7.23 2.51 20.23
N ASP A 46 -6.23 1.65 20.04
CA ASP A 46 -5.15 1.42 21.00
C ASP A 46 -3.78 1.81 20.38
N PRO A 47 -3.31 3.05 20.62
CA PRO A 47 -2.02 3.52 20.12
C PRO A 47 -0.84 2.69 20.61
N ALA A 48 -0.87 2.17 21.84
CA ALA A 48 0.21 1.36 22.39
C ALA A 48 0.31 0.01 21.67
N PHE A 49 -0.84 -0.58 21.32
CA PHE A 49 -0.86 -1.79 20.48
C PHE A 49 -0.36 -1.51 19.06
N LYS A 50 -0.72 -0.36 18.47
CA LYS A 50 -0.22 0.05 17.16
C LYS A 50 1.30 0.19 17.15
N GLU A 51 1.85 0.92 18.13
CA GLU A 51 3.29 1.08 18.29
C GLU A 51 3.99 -0.28 18.44
N ALA A 52 3.48 -1.16 19.30
CA ALA A 52 4.04 -2.50 19.48
C ALA A 52 4.08 -3.33 18.18
N VAL A 53 3.06 -3.19 17.33
CA VAL A 53 3.01 -3.85 16.02
C VAL A 53 4.00 -3.26 15.03
N GLU A 54 4.17 -1.93 15.05
CA GLU A 54 5.14 -1.23 14.19
C GLU A 54 6.57 -1.57 14.60
N THR A 55 6.90 -1.51 15.89
CA THR A 55 8.20 -1.91 16.43
C THR A 55 8.53 -3.36 16.09
N ALA A 56 7.60 -4.29 16.31
CA ALA A 56 7.82 -5.70 15.96
C ALA A 56 8.06 -5.91 14.46
N GLY A 57 7.42 -5.11 13.61
CA GLY A 57 7.67 -5.12 12.17
C GLY A 57 9.06 -4.60 11.83
N MET A 58 9.46 -3.49 12.43
CA MET A 58 10.78 -2.87 12.23
C MET A 58 11.92 -3.79 12.68
N GLU A 59 11.80 -4.41 13.87
CA GLU A 59 12.77 -5.38 14.39
C GLU A 59 13.02 -6.52 13.39
N TYR A 60 11.94 -7.09 12.83
CA TYR A 60 12.05 -8.13 11.80
C TYR A 60 12.74 -7.62 10.52
N TRP A 61 12.38 -6.43 10.05
CA TRP A 61 12.97 -5.87 8.84
C TRP A 61 14.45 -5.54 9.02
N GLU A 62 14.84 -4.99 10.16
CA GLU A 62 16.23 -4.63 10.45
C GLU A 62 17.15 -5.85 10.45
N GLU A 63 16.75 -6.94 11.13
CA GLU A 63 17.48 -8.20 11.12
C GLU A 63 17.66 -8.76 9.70
N ARG A 64 16.57 -8.80 8.92
CA ARG A 64 16.60 -9.36 7.55
C ARG A 64 17.30 -8.48 6.54
N LEU A 65 17.27 -7.16 6.72
CA LEU A 65 18.05 -6.25 5.89
C LEU A 65 19.55 -6.54 6.07
N GLY A 66 20.02 -6.73 7.32
CA GLY A 66 21.41 -7.09 7.58
C GLY A 66 21.85 -8.40 6.93
N GLU A 67 21.00 -9.43 6.94
CA GLU A 67 21.25 -10.70 6.24
C GLU A 67 21.36 -10.51 4.71
N VAL A 68 20.43 -9.76 4.12
CA VAL A 68 20.42 -9.49 2.67
C VAL A 68 21.61 -8.64 2.26
N GLU A 69 21.98 -7.63 3.04
CA GLU A 69 23.16 -6.80 2.79
C GLU A 69 24.45 -7.64 2.82
N SER A 70 24.56 -8.54 3.80
CA SER A 70 25.70 -9.45 3.92
C SER A 70 25.78 -10.40 2.71
N ALA A 71 24.65 -10.99 2.32
CA ALA A 71 24.59 -11.86 1.14
C ALA A 71 24.91 -11.10 -0.16
N LEU A 72 24.46 -9.85 -0.30
CA LEU A 72 24.75 -9.01 -1.46
C LEU A 72 26.26 -8.70 -1.54
N LEU A 73 26.89 -8.36 -0.41
CA LEU A 73 28.33 -8.12 -0.34
C LEU A 73 29.14 -9.37 -0.74
N GLU A 74 28.77 -10.55 -0.25
CA GLU A 74 29.45 -11.79 -0.63
C GLU A 74 29.30 -12.11 -2.12
N ARG A 75 28.12 -11.84 -2.70
CA ARG A 75 27.93 -11.96 -4.16
C ARG A 75 28.77 -10.97 -4.95
N ALA A 76 28.91 -9.72 -4.47
CA ALA A 76 29.77 -8.73 -5.08
C ALA A 76 31.25 -9.17 -5.03
N LYS A 77 31.73 -9.65 -3.88
CA LYS A 77 33.10 -10.20 -3.73
C LYS A 77 33.36 -11.40 -4.64
N ALA A 78 32.34 -12.23 -4.89
CA ALA A 78 32.41 -13.35 -5.81
C ALA A 78 32.41 -12.93 -7.31
N GLY A 79 32.44 -11.62 -7.61
CA GLY A 79 32.52 -11.10 -8.97
C GLY A 79 31.16 -10.96 -9.68
N ASN A 80 30.04 -11.04 -8.95
CA ASN A 80 28.74 -10.73 -9.54
C ASN A 80 28.64 -9.22 -9.81
N VAL A 81 28.78 -8.83 -11.07
CA VAL A 81 28.81 -7.42 -11.51
C VAL A 81 27.55 -6.67 -11.08
N THR A 82 26.37 -7.28 -11.19
CA THR A 82 25.11 -6.65 -10.76
C THR A 82 25.10 -6.36 -9.27
N ALA A 83 25.56 -7.30 -8.43
CA ALA A 83 25.68 -7.09 -7.00
C ALA A 83 26.70 -5.98 -6.67
N CYS A 84 27.82 -5.90 -7.39
CA CYS A 84 28.78 -4.81 -7.26
C CYS A 84 28.15 -3.46 -7.57
N ILE A 85 27.39 -3.35 -8.67
CA ILE A 85 26.69 -2.11 -9.05
C ILE A 85 25.72 -1.71 -7.92
N PHE A 86 24.85 -2.61 -7.48
CA PHE A 86 23.92 -2.31 -6.39
C PHE A 86 24.62 -1.88 -5.10
N TRP A 87 25.70 -2.56 -4.72
CA TRP A 87 26.48 -2.21 -3.53
C TRP A 87 27.10 -0.82 -3.63
N LEU A 88 27.76 -0.51 -4.75
CA LEU A 88 28.43 0.78 -4.97
C LEU A 88 27.44 1.94 -5.05
N CYS A 89 26.35 1.78 -5.82
CA CYS A 89 25.30 2.79 -5.94
C CYS A 89 24.66 3.14 -4.59
N ASN A 90 24.47 2.14 -3.71
CA ASN A 90 23.82 2.34 -2.42
C ASN A 90 24.78 2.86 -1.32
N ARG A 91 26.06 2.45 -1.31
CA ARG A 91 27.02 2.83 -0.25
C ARG A 91 27.96 3.98 -0.61
N ALA A 92 28.15 4.26 -1.89
CA ALA A 92 28.96 5.39 -2.37
C ALA A 92 28.24 6.14 -3.51
N PRO A 93 26.99 6.62 -3.27
CA PRO A 93 26.17 7.25 -4.30
C PRO A 93 26.83 8.49 -4.92
N ASP A 94 27.64 9.24 -4.17
CA ASP A 94 28.31 10.44 -4.68
C ASP A 94 29.23 10.16 -5.87
N TYR A 95 29.75 8.93 -5.95
CA TYR A 95 30.65 8.50 -7.02
C TYR A 95 29.97 7.60 -8.05
N TRP A 96 29.00 6.77 -7.62
CA TRP A 96 28.50 5.65 -8.40
C TRP A 96 26.99 5.68 -8.66
N ARG A 97 26.25 6.67 -8.16
CA ARG A 97 24.81 6.76 -8.41
C ARG A 97 24.55 6.82 -9.91
N ASP A 98 23.52 6.11 -10.36
CA ASP A 98 23.04 6.19 -11.73
C ASP A 98 22.61 7.62 -12.08
N VAL A 99 23.28 8.23 -13.06
CA VAL A 99 22.98 9.58 -13.55
C VAL A 99 22.21 9.47 -14.86
N LYS A 100 20.90 9.71 -14.80
CA LYS A 100 20.06 9.77 -15.99
C LYS A 100 20.02 11.19 -16.54
N LYS A 101 20.61 11.38 -17.73
CA LYS A 101 20.41 12.61 -18.51
C LYS A 101 19.06 12.49 -19.22
N VAL A 102 18.03 13.08 -18.64
CA VAL A 102 16.71 13.15 -19.27
C VAL A 102 16.68 14.42 -20.13
N GLU A 103 16.76 14.26 -21.44
CA GLU A 103 16.42 15.34 -22.37
C GLU A 103 14.90 15.42 -22.47
N ILE A 104 14.31 16.43 -21.82
CA ILE A 104 12.90 16.75 -22.01
C ILE A 104 12.79 17.49 -23.34
N ALA A 105 12.77 16.74 -24.44
CA ALA A 105 12.39 17.26 -25.75
C ALA A 105 10.87 17.48 -25.78
N GLY A 106 10.39 18.43 -24.97
CA GLY A 106 9.03 18.91 -25.04
C GLY A 106 8.90 19.91 -26.18
N MET A 107 8.05 19.62 -27.18
CA MET A 107 7.30 20.66 -27.88
C MET A 107 6.35 21.36 -26.87
N VAL A 108 6.93 22.03 -25.87
CA VAL A 108 6.24 22.93 -24.95
C VAL A 108 7.19 24.11 -24.69
N GLY A 109 7.62 24.73 -25.78
CA GLY A 109 8.20 26.06 -25.74
C GLY A 109 7.07 27.08 -25.86
N ALA A 110 6.90 27.89 -24.81
CA ALA A 110 6.15 29.15 -24.77
C ALA A 110 4.61 29.07 -24.79
N ILE A 111 4.01 28.61 -23.69
CA ILE A 111 2.77 29.26 -23.23
C ILE A 111 3.19 30.25 -22.13
N PRO A 112 3.16 31.56 -22.40
CA PRO A 112 3.42 32.57 -21.38
C PRO A 112 2.57 32.36 -20.12
N PRO A 113 3.07 32.67 -18.91
CA PRO A 113 2.36 32.43 -17.65
C PRO A 113 0.95 33.03 -17.61
N GLU A 114 0.70 34.15 -18.30
CA GLU A 114 -0.62 34.76 -18.42
C GLU A 114 -1.61 33.89 -19.21
N GLN A 115 -1.15 33.15 -20.21
CA GLN A 115 -1.97 32.25 -21.02
C GLN A 115 -2.25 30.92 -20.29
N VAL A 116 -1.38 30.52 -19.35
CA VAL A 116 -1.61 29.35 -18.50
C VAL A 116 -2.81 29.59 -17.57
N ARG A 117 -2.92 30.78 -16.96
CA ARG A 117 -4.05 31.14 -16.09
C ARG A 117 -5.36 31.18 -16.87
N SER A 118 -5.36 31.81 -18.05
CA SER A 118 -6.54 31.86 -18.92
C SER A 118 -7.00 30.48 -19.39
N ARG A 119 -6.08 29.57 -19.76
CA ARG A 119 -6.44 28.19 -20.09
C ARG A 119 -6.97 27.41 -18.89
N LEU A 120 -6.39 27.60 -17.70
CA LEU A 120 -6.86 26.94 -16.48
C LEU A 120 -8.29 27.39 -16.10
N GLU A 121 -8.60 28.67 -16.33
CA GLU A 121 -9.95 29.21 -16.16
C GLU A 121 -10.92 28.60 -17.20
N GLU A 122 -10.54 28.53 -18.48
CA GLU A 122 -11.30 27.82 -19.51
C GLU A 122 -11.56 26.35 -19.16
N TYR A 123 -10.52 25.60 -18.76
CA TYR A 123 -10.66 24.20 -18.38
C TYR A 123 -11.57 24.02 -17.16
N ASN A 124 -11.45 24.88 -16.15
CA ASN A 124 -12.29 24.82 -14.96
C ASN A 124 -13.75 25.13 -15.28
N ASP A 125 -14.03 26.07 -16.18
CA ASP A 125 -15.40 26.40 -16.57
C ASP A 125 -16.00 25.32 -17.47
N LEU A 126 -15.20 24.70 -18.34
CA LEU A 126 -15.60 23.52 -19.10
C LEU A 126 -15.94 22.35 -18.16
N PHE A 127 -15.14 22.15 -17.11
CA PHE A 127 -15.36 21.11 -16.11
C PHE A 127 -16.65 21.35 -15.31
N LYS A 128 -16.93 22.60 -14.93
CA LYS A 128 -18.19 22.99 -14.27
C LYS A 128 -19.41 22.80 -15.18
N GLN A 129 -19.27 23.10 -16.48
CA GLN A 129 -20.35 22.87 -17.47
C GLN A 129 -20.60 21.38 -17.71
N LEU A 130 -19.55 20.56 -17.76
CA LEU A 130 -19.70 19.10 -17.86
C LEU A 130 -20.32 18.51 -16.59
N ALA A 131 -19.91 19.01 -15.42
CA ALA A 131 -20.50 18.62 -14.15
C ALA A 131 -21.95 19.09 -13.99
N SER A 132 -22.35 20.20 -14.63
CA SER A 132 -23.74 20.67 -14.64
C SER A 132 -24.60 20.00 -15.71
N GLN A 133 -24.01 19.48 -16.80
CA GLN A 133 -24.70 18.70 -17.82
C GLN A 133 -24.90 17.23 -17.42
N GLN A 134 -24.09 16.70 -16.49
CA GLN A 134 -24.38 15.42 -15.85
C GLN A 134 -25.40 15.61 -14.73
N VAL A 135 -26.68 15.64 -15.10
CA VAL A 135 -27.72 15.09 -14.22
C VAL A 135 -27.39 13.60 -14.10
N LEU A 136 -26.83 13.18 -12.96
CA LEU A 136 -26.79 11.76 -12.60
C LEU A 136 -28.24 11.27 -12.73
N PRO A 137 -28.56 10.27 -13.59
CA PRO A 137 -29.88 9.69 -13.53
C PRO A 137 -30.06 9.14 -12.12
N GLU A 138 -31.11 9.60 -11.43
CA GLU A 138 -31.56 8.98 -10.19
C GLU A 138 -31.82 7.51 -10.52
N THR A 139 -30.92 6.64 -10.10
CA THR A 139 -31.15 5.20 -10.10
C THR A 139 -32.11 4.90 -8.96
N GLU A 140 -33.39 5.24 -9.14
CA GLU A 140 -34.50 4.57 -8.47
C GLU A 140 -34.84 3.31 -9.27
N GLU A 141 -33.97 2.31 -9.21
CA GLU A 141 -34.40 0.92 -9.38
C GLU A 141 -33.81 0.13 -8.21
N GLU A 142 -34.66 -0.12 -7.21
CA GLU A 142 -34.43 -1.18 -6.24
C GLU A 142 -34.14 -2.48 -7.02
N PRO A 143 -33.04 -3.20 -6.74
CA PRO A 143 -32.85 -4.50 -7.38
C PRO A 143 -34.00 -5.41 -6.93
N ALA A 144 -34.83 -5.80 -7.90
CA ALA A 144 -35.89 -6.77 -7.70
C ALA A 144 -35.33 -7.98 -6.93
N LEU A 145 -35.89 -8.20 -5.74
CA LEU A 145 -35.76 -9.45 -5.01
C LEU A 145 -36.07 -10.59 -5.99
N LEU A 146 -35.04 -11.38 -6.32
CA LEU A 146 -35.19 -12.69 -6.92
C LEU A 146 -36.13 -13.48 -6.00
N THR A 147 -37.39 -13.54 -6.40
CA THR A 147 -38.36 -14.43 -5.80
C THR A 147 -37.98 -15.85 -6.19
N ASP A 148 -38.15 -16.72 -5.21
CA ASP A 148 -37.67 -18.08 -5.12
C ASP A 148 -37.75 -18.86 -6.43
N GLY A 149 -36.64 -19.51 -6.76
CA GLY A 149 -36.61 -20.52 -7.81
C GLY A 149 -37.66 -21.57 -7.53
N GLU A 150 -38.63 -21.68 -8.45
CA GLU A 150 -39.49 -22.84 -8.59
C GLU A 150 -38.61 -24.09 -8.61
N VAL A 151 -38.69 -24.85 -7.53
CA VAL A 151 -38.30 -26.25 -7.46
C VAL A 151 -39.25 -26.99 -8.39
N VAL A 152 -38.82 -27.23 -9.62
CA VAL A 152 -39.37 -28.30 -10.45
C VAL A 152 -38.57 -29.55 -10.11
N ASP A 153 -39.13 -30.37 -9.22
CA ASP A 153 -38.74 -31.77 -9.05
C ASP A 153 -39.51 -32.65 -10.07
N PRO A 154 -38.98 -33.84 -10.44
CA PRO A 154 -39.15 -34.48 -11.75
C PRO A 154 -40.55 -35.00 -12.11
#